data_AF-A0A370IUI7-F1
#
_entry.id   AF-A0A370IUI7-F1
#
_cell.length_a   1.000
_cell.length_b   1.000
_cell.length_c   1.000
_cell.angle_alpha   90.00
_cell.angle_beta   90.00
_cell.angle_gamma   90.00
#
_symmetry.space_group_name_H-M   'P 1'
#
loop_
_entity.id
_entity.type
_entity.pdbx_description
1 polymer ?
#
loop_
_entity_poly.entity_id
_entity_poly.type
_entity_poly.pdbx_seq_one_letter_code
_entity_poly.pdbx_strand_id
1 'polypeptide(L)'
;MSGVGIGLGLVLVVAGVLGLNVLGVEITPLVEIVLSLTLATGVGFGGVAAAYLKYRGYGWSWVGVRVPTFRDLVFVAVGFLGAFGLAISASYVVTTLGVQTAQNQAAQTGFENPEVLLLLIPAAILIIGPGEELLFRGVVQRRLREVFSPFIAIPFASLIFAAIHYTSLIGAPSARLVTISVLVLPTLVFGTVYELTDNIVVPALTHGIYNATLFSILYLGIKFSDSMPQSGLLVPF
;
A
#
# COMPACT_ATOMS: atom_id res chain seq x y z
N MET A 1 15.43 5.32 -9.37
CA MET A 1 14.26 4.88 -10.19
C MET A 1 12.96 4.85 -9.39
N SER A 2 12.97 4.47 -8.11
CA SER A 2 11.78 4.65 -7.24
C SER A 2 11.26 6.10 -7.23
N GLY A 3 12.15 7.09 -7.07
CA GLY A 3 11.79 8.52 -7.16
C GLY A 3 11.23 8.96 -8.52
N VAL A 4 11.59 8.27 -9.61
CA VAL A 4 11.06 8.54 -10.95
C VAL A 4 9.63 7.99 -11.09
N GLY A 5 9.33 6.83 -10.49
CA GLY A 5 7.98 6.27 -10.42
C GLY A 5 7.00 7.17 -9.67
N ILE A 6 7.42 7.69 -8.51
CA ILE A 6 6.62 8.63 -7.73
C ILE A 6 6.44 9.95 -8.50
N GLY A 7 7.53 10.49 -9.06
CA GLY A 7 7.49 11.74 -9.82
C GLY A 7 6.58 11.64 -11.05
N LEU A 8 6.68 10.55 -11.81
CA LEU A 8 5.81 10.30 -12.96
C LEU A 8 4.35 10.14 -12.52
N GLY A 9 4.09 9.33 -11.48
CA GLY A 9 2.74 9.14 -10.95
C GLY A 9 2.09 10.45 -10.51
N LEU A 10 2.81 11.28 -9.76
CA LEU A 10 2.35 12.60 -9.34
C LEU A 10 2.06 13.53 -10.52
N VAL A 11 2.97 13.59 -11.51
CA VAL A 11 2.77 14.40 -12.71
C VAL A 11 1.53 13.96 -13.48
N LEU A 12 1.31 12.65 -13.62
CA LEU A 12 0.13 12.11 -14.29
C LEU A 12 -1.16 12.43 -13.54
N VAL A 13 -1.18 12.30 -12.21
CA VAL A 13 -2.34 12.67 -11.39
C VAL A 13 -2.67 14.15 -11.55
N VAL A 14 -1.68 15.05 -11.42
CA VAL A 14 -1.88 16.49 -11.58
C VAL A 14 -2.38 16.83 -12.99
N ALA A 15 -1.78 16.25 -14.03
CA ALA A 15 -2.22 16.45 -15.40
C ALA A 15 -3.66 15.95 -15.62
N GLY A 16 -4.03 14.82 -15.03
CA GLY A 16 -5.39 14.27 -15.08
C GLY A 16 -6.41 15.19 -14.42
N VAL A 17 -6.11 15.68 -13.21
CA VAL A 17 -6.97 16.63 -12.47
C VAL A 17 -7.14 17.93 -13.26
N LEU A 18 -6.06 18.50 -13.81
CA LEU A 18 -6.13 19.71 -14.62
C LEU A 18 -6.97 19.52 -15.89
N GLY A 19 -6.80 18.37 -16.57
CA GLY A 19 -7.58 18.04 -17.76
C GLY A 19 -9.09 17.96 -17.48
N LEU A 20 -9.47 17.32 -16.37
CA LEU A 20 -10.88 17.23 -15.96
C LEU A 20 -11.48 18.60 -15.59
N ASN A 21 -10.72 19.45 -14.90
CA ASN A 21 -11.15 20.81 -14.60
C ASN A 21 -11.40 21.64 -15.87
N VAL A 22 -10.52 21.52 -16.87
CA VAL A 22 -10.70 22.19 -18.18
C VAL A 22 -11.97 21.70 -18.88
N LEU A 23 -12.36 20.44 -18.69
CA LEU A 23 -13.59 19.85 -19.22
C LEU A 23 -14.85 20.16 -18.38
N GLY A 24 -14.72 20.95 -17.30
CA GLY A 24 -15.82 21.29 -16.41
C GLY A 24 -16.32 20.13 -15.55
N VAL A 25 -15.50 19.08 -15.37
CA VAL A 25 -15.84 17.93 -14.52
C VAL A 25 -15.52 18.26 -13.06
N GLU A 26 -16.52 18.12 -12.19
CA GLU A 26 -16.34 18.29 -10.75
C GLU A 26 -15.46 17.17 -10.18
N ILE A 27 -14.41 17.55 -9.44
CA ILE A 27 -13.49 16.62 -8.79
C ILE A 27 -14.04 16.25 -7.42
N THR A 28 -14.85 15.20 -7.37
CA THR A 28 -15.31 14.62 -6.11
C THR A 28 -14.21 13.79 -5.44
N PRO A 29 -14.28 13.51 -4.12
CA PRO A 29 -13.29 12.66 -3.44
C PRO A 29 -13.15 11.26 -4.09
N LEU A 30 -14.25 10.73 -4.62
CA LEU A 30 -14.24 9.47 -5.37
C LEU A 30 -13.44 9.59 -6.66
N VAL A 31 -13.64 10.67 -7.43
CA VAL A 31 -12.88 10.93 -8.66
C VAL A 31 -11.39 11.11 -8.37
N GLU A 32 -11.05 11.86 -7.32
CA GLU A 32 -9.65 12.03 -6.90
C GLU A 32 -8.99 10.70 -6.56
N ILE A 33 -9.67 9.83 -5.79
CA ILE A 33 -9.15 8.50 -5.45
C ILE A 33 -9.01 7.62 -6.68
N VAL A 34 -10.00 7.59 -7.57
CA VAL A 34 -9.91 6.80 -8.81
C VAL A 34 -8.73 7.27 -9.67
N LEU A 35 -8.53 8.58 -9.81
CA LEU A 35 -7.38 9.14 -10.54
C LEU A 35 -6.06 8.77 -9.88
N SER A 36 -5.97 8.91 -8.55
CA SER A 36 -4.76 8.54 -7.80
C SER A 36 -4.43 7.05 -7.97
N LEU A 37 -5.41 6.16 -7.77
CA LEU A 37 -5.24 4.71 -7.94
C LEU A 37 -4.81 4.33 -9.36
N THR A 38 -5.48 4.88 -10.37
CA THR A 38 -5.20 4.51 -11.76
C THR A 38 -3.91 5.13 -12.27
N LEU A 39 -3.65 6.41 -11.99
CA LEU A 39 -2.52 7.14 -12.55
C LEU A 39 -1.26 7.04 -11.70
N ALA A 40 -1.34 7.17 -10.37
CA ALA A 40 -0.15 7.05 -9.54
C ALA A 40 0.23 5.58 -9.32
N THR A 41 -0.72 4.74 -8.87
CA THR A 41 -0.40 3.35 -8.52
C THR A 41 -0.38 2.44 -9.76
N GLY A 42 -1.40 2.49 -10.60
CA GLY A 42 -1.48 1.69 -11.82
C GLY A 42 -0.42 2.10 -12.85
N VAL A 43 -0.54 3.31 -13.40
CA VAL A 43 0.35 3.79 -14.47
C VAL A 43 1.71 4.23 -13.93
N GLY A 44 1.77 4.96 -12.82
CA GLY A 44 3.02 5.46 -12.26
C GLY A 44 3.94 4.32 -11.83
N PHE A 45 3.51 3.49 -10.87
CA PHE A 45 4.36 2.38 -10.41
C PHE A 45 4.44 1.24 -11.40
N GLY A 46 3.31 0.75 -11.90
CA GLY A 46 3.28 -0.35 -12.88
C GLY A 46 3.97 0.01 -14.19
N GLY A 47 3.74 1.22 -14.70
CA GLY A 47 4.36 1.72 -15.93
C GLY A 47 5.86 1.95 -15.80
N VAL A 48 6.35 2.53 -14.69
CA VAL A 48 7.81 2.65 -14.47
C VAL A 48 8.46 1.29 -14.34
N ALA A 49 7.82 0.33 -13.67
CA ALA A 49 8.35 -1.02 -13.60
C ALA A 49 8.41 -1.68 -14.98
N ALA A 50 7.34 -1.61 -15.77
CA ALA A 50 7.31 -2.14 -17.14
C ALA A 50 8.34 -1.47 -18.07
N ALA A 51 8.46 -0.15 -17.99
CA ALA A 51 9.46 0.62 -18.75
C ALA A 51 10.88 0.21 -18.36
N TYR A 52 11.13 -0.02 -17.06
CA TYR A 52 12.41 -0.50 -16.57
C TYR A 52 12.76 -1.89 -17.13
N LEU A 53 11.83 -2.84 -17.08
CA LEU A 53 12.03 -4.18 -17.64
C LEU A 53 12.35 -4.13 -19.13
N LYS A 54 11.58 -3.33 -19.89
CA LYS A 54 11.79 -3.12 -21.32
C LYS A 54 13.17 -2.51 -21.61
N TYR A 55 13.56 -1.47 -20.88
CA TYR A 55 14.88 -0.83 -21.03
C TYR A 55 16.03 -1.80 -20.80
N ARG A 56 15.86 -2.77 -19.88
CA ARG A 56 16.86 -3.78 -19.55
C ARG A 56 16.79 -5.05 -20.40
N GLY A 57 15.81 -5.16 -21.30
CA GLY A 57 15.58 -6.37 -22.07
C GLY A 57 15.07 -7.56 -21.23
N TYR A 58 14.47 -7.30 -20.07
CA TYR A 58 13.91 -8.34 -19.20
C TYR A 58 12.44 -8.61 -19.52
N GLY A 59 12.05 -9.89 -19.46
CA GLY A 59 10.65 -10.31 -19.54
C GLY A 59 9.95 -10.34 -18.18
N TRP A 60 8.63 -10.59 -18.18
CA TRP A 60 7.83 -10.76 -16.96
C TRP A 60 8.25 -11.96 -16.10
N SER A 61 8.84 -12.98 -16.73
CA SER A 61 9.46 -14.09 -16.02
C SER A 61 10.64 -13.67 -15.18
N TRP A 62 11.30 -12.54 -15.52
CA TRP A 62 12.32 -11.96 -14.65
C TRP A 62 11.66 -11.73 -13.32
N VAL A 63 10.66 -10.84 -13.18
CA VAL A 63 9.94 -10.57 -11.90
C VAL A 63 9.10 -11.75 -11.37
N GLY A 64 9.17 -12.93 -11.96
CA GLY A 64 8.47 -14.10 -11.45
C GLY A 64 6.95 -14.03 -11.59
N VAL A 65 6.40 -13.38 -12.63
CA VAL A 65 4.94 -13.45 -12.88
C VAL A 65 4.55 -14.90 -13.18
N ARG A 66 3.89 -15.56 -12.22
CA ARG A 66 3.42 -16.94 -12.34
C ARG A 66 2.17 -17.18 -11.51
N VAL A 67 1.29 -18.06 -11.99
CA VAL A 67 0.13 -18.52 -11.22
C VAL A 67 0.61 -19.15 -9.89
N PRO A 68 0.10 -18.70 -8.73
CA PRO A 68 0.50 -19.24 -7.43
C PRO A 68 0.24 -20.75 -7.31
N THR A 69 1.22 -21.48 -6.79
CA THR A 69 1.06 -22.87 -6.35
C THR A 69 0.38 -22.94 -4.98
N PHE A 70 -0.01 -24.12 -4.51
CA PHE A 70 -0.51 -24.29 -3.14
C PHE A 70 0.49 -23.80 -2.08
N ARG A 71 1.79 -24.07 -2.29
CA ARG A 71 2.87 -23.57 -1.42
C ARG A 71 2.89 -22.04 -1.40
N ASP A 72 2.72 -21.41 -2.56
CA ASP A 72 2.67 -19.95 -2.67
C ASP A 72 1.46 -19.37 -1.92
N LEU A 73 0.30 -20.03 -1.98
CA LEU A 73 -0.89 -19.63 -1.21
C LEU A 73 -0.68 -19.75 0.31
N VAL A 74 0.09 -20.75 0.76
CA VAL A 74 0.50 -20.82 2.18
C VAL A 74 1.38 -19.61 2.55
N PHE A 75 2.30 -19.20 1.68
CA PHE A 75 3.08 -17.97 1.90
C PHE A 75 2.22 -16.71 1.89
N VAL A 76 1.17 -16.64 1.06
CA VAL A 76 0.19 -15.54 1.10
C VAL A 76 -0.48 -15.49 2.47
N ALA A 77 -0.99 -16.62 2.96
CA ALA A 77 -1.69 -16.67 4.25
C ALA A 77 -0.77 -16.33 5.43
N VAL A 78 0.42 -16.96 5.49
CA VAL A 78 1.40 -16.71 6.55
C VAL A 78 1.94 -15.29 6.48
N GLY A 79 2.21 -14.77 5.29
CA GLY A 79 2.65 -13.40 5.07
C GLY A 79 1.59 -12.40 5.52
N PHE A 80 0.32 -12.65 5.20
CA PHE A 80 -0.79 -11.80 5.64
C PHE A 80 -0.90 -11.77 7.16
N LEU A 81 -0.93 -12.95 7.81
CA LEU A 81 -1.02 -13.04 9.27
C LEU A 81 0.21 -12.41 9.94
N GLY A 82 1.41 -12.60 9.40
CA GLY A 82 2.64 -12.00 9.88
C GLY A 82 2.63 -10.47 9.77
N ALA A 83 2.25 -9.94 8.61
CA ALA A 83 2.15 -8.49 8.37
C ALA A 83 1.10 -7.85 9.29
N PHE A 84 -0.06 -8.50 9.44
CA PHE A 84 -1.13 -8.02 10.32
C PHE A 84 -0.74 -8.10 11.80
N GLY A 85 -0.11 -9.20 12.22
CA GLY A 85 0.38 -9.37 13.59
C GLY A 85 1.45 -8.34 13.96
N LEU A 86 2.38 -8.03 13.05
CA LEU A 86 3.37 -6.97 13.25
C LEU A 86 2.72 -5.59 13.33
N ALA A 87 1.74 -5.31 12.47
CA ALA A 87 1.01 -4.04 12.50
C ALA A 87 0.23 -3.85 13.82
N ILE A 88 -0.43 -4.90 14.32
CA ILE A 88 -1.10 -4.88 15.64
C ILE A 88 -0.08 -4.65 16.76
N SER A 89 1.04 -5.38 16.73
CA SER A 89 2.07 -5.28 17.76
C SER A 89 2.66 -3.87 17.81
N ALA A 90 2.95 -3.28 16.64
CA ALA A 90 3.43 -1.92 16.55
C ALA A 90 2.39 -0.90 17.00
N SER A 91 1.12 -1.10 16.66
CA SER A 91 0.01 -0.25 17.12
C SER A 91 -0.11 -0.30 18.64
N TYR A 92 0.02 -1.48 19.26
CA TYR A 92 0.03 -1.63 20.71
C TYR A 92 1.19 -0.87 21.38
N VAL A 93 2.40 -0.97 20.83
CA VAL A 93 3.57 -0.23 21.32
C VAL A 93 3.36 1.28 21.20
N VAL A 94 2.90 1.75 20.05
CA VAL A 94 2.59 3.17 19.80
C VAL A 94 1.58 3.70 20.82
N THR A 95 0.48 2.98 21.03
CA THR A 95 -0.56 3.37 21.99
C THR A 95 -0.02 3.38 23.43
N THR A 96 0.78 2.38 23.82
CA THR A 96 1.37 2.30 25.16
C THR A 96 2.35 3.44 25.44
N LEU A 97 3.10 3.85 24.41
CA LEU A 97 4.04 4.98 24.50
C LEU A 97 3.34 6.34 24.42
N GLY A 98 2.03 6.38 24.13
CA GLY A 98 1.27 7.62 23.98
C GLY A 98 1.75 8.50 22.82
N VAL A 99 2.42 7.92 21.82
CA VAL A 99 2.94 8.67 20.67
C VAL A 99 1.87 8.82 19.59
N GLN A 100 1.81 10.00 18.98
CA GLN A 100 0.82 10.27 17.94
C GLN A 100 1.23 9.66 16.60
N THR A 101 0.25 9.13 15.87
CA THR A 101 0.38 8.66 14.49
C THR A 101 -0.32 9.60 13.52
N ALA A 102 0.18 9.65 12.29
CA ALA A 102 -0.51 10.30 11.18
C ALA A 102 -1.54 9.35 10.56
N GLN A 103 -2.65 9.91 10.08
CA GLN A 103 -3.67 9.16 9.34
C GLN A 103 -3.33 9.11 7.85
N ASN A 104 -3.73 8.03 7.18
CA ASN A 104 -3.63 7.93 5.73
C ASN A 104 -4.77 8.71 5.07
N GLN A 105 -4.48 9.51 4.04
CA GLN A 105 -5.47 10.32 3.33
C GLN A 105 -6.63 9.48 2.76
N ALA A 106 -6.35 8.31 2.17
CA ALA A 106 -7.40 7.44 1.65
C ALA A 106 -8.29 6.87 2.77
N ALA A 107 -7.71 6.57 3.94
CA ALA A 107 -8.47 6.14 5.10
C ALA A 107 -9.34 7.27 5.68
N GLN A 108 -8.82 8.50 5.71
CA GLN A 108 -9.59 9.68 6.13
C GLN A 108 -10.76 9.95 5.17
N THR A 109 -10.50 9.95 3.85
CA THR A 109 -11.57 10.10 2.85
C THR A 109 -12.60 8.99 2.96
N GLY A 110 -12.18 7.76 3.23
CA GLY A 110 -13.09 6.64 3.47
C GLY A 110 -13.88 6.74 4.77
N PHE A 111 -13.34 7.39 5.80
CA PHE A 111 -14.10 7.72 7.00
C PHE A 111 -15.20 8.75 6.72
N GLU A 112 -14.89 9.77 5.92
CA GLU A 112 -15.83 10.81 5.51
C GLU A 112 -16.86 10.31 4.48
N ASN A 113 -16.48 9.35 3.63
CA ASN A 113 -17.29 8.79 2.54
C ASN A 113 -17.14 7.25 2.49
N PRO A 114 -17.88 6.48 3.31
CA PRO A 114 -17.66 5.04 3.47
C PRO A 114 -17.73 4.20 2.19
N GLU A 115 -18.49 4.63 1.18
CA GLU A 115 -18.62 3.96 -0.11
C GLU A 115 -17.27 3.89 -0.86
N VAL A 116 -16.36 4.83 -0.61
CA VAL A 116 -14.99 4.80 -1.13
C VAL A 116 -14.25 3.55 -0.66
N LEU A 117 -14.49 3.10 0.57
CA LEU A 117 -13.84 1.89 1.11
C LEU A 117 -14.27 0.64 0.33
N LEU A 118 -15.53 0.58 -0.12
CA LEU A 118 -16.03 -0.52 -0.95
C LEU A 118 -15.35 -0.59 -2.31
N LEU A 119 -14.94 0.55 -2.88
CA LEU A 119 -14.11 0.61 -4.08
C LEU A 119 -12.66 0.18 -3.77
N LEU A 120 -12.12 0.64 -2.63
CA LEU A 120 -10.73 0.37 -2.25
C LEU A 120 -10.45 -1.10 -1.94
N ILE A 121 -11.43 -1.86 -1.45
CA ILE A 121 -11.30 -3.30 -1.17
C ILE A 121 -10.87 -4.11 -2.41
N PRO A 122 -11.62 -4.13 -3.52
CA PRO A 122 -11.20 -4.83 -4.73
C PRO A 122 -9.99 -4.14 -5.39
N ALA A 123 -9.90 -2.81 -5.35
CA ALA A 123 -8.76 -2.09 -5.91
C ALA A 123 -7.44 -2.43 -5.19
N ALA A 124 -7.48 -2.73 -3.89
CA ALA A 124 -6.32 -3.14 -3.11
C ALA A 124 -5.67 -4.41 -3.69
N ILE A 125 -6.50 -5.37 -4.09
CA ILE A 125 -6.05 -6.67 -4.61
C ILE A 125 -5.67 -6.58 -6.08
N LEU A 126 -6.41 -5.80 -6.87
CA LEU A 126 -6.27 -5.78 -8.33
C LEU A 126 -5.30 -4.72 -8.85
N ILE A 127 -5.10 -3.62 -8.11
CA ILE A 127 -4.35 -2.46 -8.57
C ILE A 127 -3.25 -2.10 -7.58
N ILE A 128 -3.59 -1.87 -6.30
CA ILE A 128 -2.63 -1.33 -5.33
C ILE A 128 -1.51 -2.34 -5.05
N GLY A 129 -1.85 -3.54 -4.58
CA GLY A 129 -0.90 -4.62 -4.34
C GLY A 129 -0.06 -4.91 -5.58
N PRO A 130 -0.65 -5.25 -6.74
CA PRO A 130 0.12 -5.54 -7.95
C PRO A 130 1.02 -4.39 -8.42
N GLY A 131 0.52 -3.16 -8.48
CA GLY A 131 1.27 -2.01 -8.98
C GLY A 131 2.46 -1.66 -8.09
N GLU A 132 2.23 -1.60 -6.78
CA GLU A 132 3.29 -1.28 -5.83
C GLU A 132 4.32 -2.41 -5.72
N GLU A 133 3.87 -3.67 -5.59
CA GLU A 133 4.81 -4.78 -5.49
C GLU A 133 5.68 -4.92 -6.75
N LEU A 134 5.09 -4.73 -7.94
CA LEU A 134 5.84 -4.79 -9.18
C LEU A 134 7.00 -3.77 -9.22
N LEU A 135 6.79 -2.55 -8.72
CA LEU A 135 7.86 -1.56 -8.62
C LEU A 135 8.84 -1.88 -7.49
N PHE A 136 8.36 -2.08 -6.27
CA PHE A 136 9.24 -2.13 -5.11
C PHE A 136 9.92 -3.48 -4.92
N ARG A 137 9.23 -4.59 -5.21
CA ARG A 137 9.78 -5.96 -5.05
C ARG A 137 10.32 -6.44 -6.38
N GLY A 138 9.54 -6.25 -7.44
CA GLY A 138 9.92 -6.59 -8.81
C GLY A 138 11.15 -5.82 -9.28
N VAL A 139 11.25 -4.51 -9.05
CA VAL A 139 12.39 -3.68 -9.51
C VAL A 139 13.34 -3.30 -8.37
N VAL A 140 12.88 -2.56 -7.35
CA VAL A 140 13.80 -1.97 -6.36
C VAL A 140 14.54 -3.03 -5.54
N GLN A 141 13.83 -3.96 -4.90
CA GLN A 141 14.42 -5.03 -4.10
C GLN A 141 15.34 -5.90 -4.94
N ARG A 142 14.90 -6.36 -6.11
CA ARG A 142 15.73 -7.19 -7.00
C ARG A 142 16.99 -6.52 -7.48
N ARG A 143 16.93 -5.21 -7.74
CA ARG A 143 18.12 -4.44 -8.09
C ARG A 143 19.10 -4.32 -6.94
N LEU A 144 18.61 -4.18 -5.71
CA LEU A 144 19.46 -4.29 -4.53
C LEU A 144 20.02 -5.70 -4.38
N ARG A 145 19.25 -6.75 -4.70
CA ARG A 145 19.68 -8.16 -4.60
C ARG A 145 20.79 -8.57 -5.57
N GLU A 146 21.00 -7.83 -6.65
CA GLU A 146 22.15 -8.06 -7.55
C GLU A 146 23.51 -7.78 -6.88
N VAL A 147 23.54 -6.93 -5.85
CA VAL A 147 24.78 -6.47 -5.19
C VAL A 147 24.81 -6.74 -3.69
N PHE A 148 23.65 -6.82 -3.05
CA PHE A 148 23.51 -7.01 -1.60
C PHE A 148 22.76 -8.29 -1.28
N SER A 149 23.05 -8.89 -0.13
CA SER A 149 22.32 -10.04 0.41
C SER A 149 20.85 -9.70 0.72
N PRO A 150 19.96 -10.69 0.90
CA PRO A 150 18.56 -10.45 1.26
C PRO A 150 18.40 -9.62 2.53
N PHE A 151 19.28 -9.85 3.51
CA PHE A 151 19.29 -9.16 4.80
C PHE A 151 19.53 -7.65 4.71
N ILE A 152 20.11 -7.18 3.60
CA ILE A 152 20.31 -5.75 3.33
C ILE A 152 19.25 -5.27 2.33
N ALA A 153 19.04 -6.00 1.23
CA ALA A 153 18.14 -5.57 0.16
C ALA A 153 16.68 -5.43 0.63
N ILE A 154 16.18 -6.35 1.46
CA ILE A 154 14.77 -6.32 1.91
C ILE A 154 14.51 -5.13 2.84
N PRO A 155 15.31 -4.86 3.89
CA PRO A 155 15.13 -3.66 4.71
C PRO A 155 15.26 -2.35 3.94
N PHE A 156 16.24 -2.23 3.03
CA PHE A 156 16.40 -1.00 2.24
C PHE A 156 15.23 -0.77 1.28
N ALA A 157 14.77 -1.81 0.57
CA ALA A 157 13.59 -1.71 -0.28
C ALA A 157 12.34 -1.35 0.55
N SER A 158 12.23 -1.91 1.75
CA SER A 158 11.14 -1.64 2.70
C SER A 158 11.14 -0.21 3.24
N LEU A 159 12.31 0.34 3.58
CA LEU A 159 12.45 1.73 3.97
C LEU A 159 12.06 2.67 2.83
N ILE A 160 12.50 2.37 1.61
CA ILE A 160 12.12 3.14 0.42
C ILE A 160 10.59 3.07 0.25
N PHE A 161 10.00 1.88 0.26
CA PHE A 161 8.55 1.69 0.17
C PHE A 161 7.79 2.50 1.22
N ALA A 162 8.18 2.42 2.49
CA ALA A 162 7.49 3.15 3.56
C ALA A 162 7.68 4.68 3.43
N ALA A 163 8.86 5.13 3.01
CA ALA A 163 9.17 6.56 2.87
C ALA A 163 8.31 7.26 1.81
N ILE A 164 7.95 6.57 0.72
CA ILE A 164 7.11 7.17 -0.33
C ILE A 164 5.69 7.50 0.15
N HIS A 165 5.25 6.86 1.24
CA HIS A 165 3.94 7.11 1.84
C HIS A 165 3.91 8.42 2.66
N TYR A 166 5.05 9.09 2.89
CA TYR A 166 5.09 10.33 3.66
C TYR A 166 4.10 11.39 3.17
N THR A 167 3.92 11.49 1.85
CA THR A 167 3.04 12.48 1.23
C THR A 167 1.56 12.11 1.30
N SER A 168 1.22 10.83 1.48
CA SER A 168 -0.17 10.37 1.65
C SER A 168 -0.62 10.36 3.12
N LEU A 169 0.22 10.86 4.04
CA LEU A 169 -0.07 10.92 5.47
C LEU A 169 -0.45 12.34 5.88
N ILE A 170 -1.49 12.46 6.70
CA ILE A 170 -2.03 13.70 7.24
C ILE A 170 -1.75 13.76 8.74
N GLY A 171 -1.19 14.89 9.18
CA GLY A 171 -0.73 15.09 10.56
C GLY A 171 0.66 15.71 10.62
N ALA A 172 1.13 15.97 11.85
CA ALA A 172 2.43 16.58 12.13
C ALA A 172 3.60 15.75 11.57
N PRO A 173 4.73 16.37 11.18
CA PRO A 173 5.89 15.65 10.65
C PRO A 173 6.38 14.50 11.52
N SER A 174 6.40 14.69 12.84
CA SER A 174 6.76 13.64 13.81
C SER A 174 5.80 12.45 13.76
N ALA A 175 4.49 12.71 13.74
CA ALA A 175 3.46 11.68 13.65
C ALA A 175 3.54 10.88 12.33
N ARG A 176 3.91 11.55 11.23
CA ARG A 176 4.16 10.87 9.94
C ARG A 176 5.36 9.93 10.02
N LEU A 177 6.44 10.33 10.68
CA LEU A 177 7.61 9.46 10.88
C LEU A 177 7.29 8.25 11.76
N VAL A 178 6.44 8.40 12.77
CA VAL A 178 5.95 7.28 13.58
C VAL A 178 5.16 6.31 12.69
N THR A 179 4.19 6.80 11.91
CA THR A 179 3.42 5.94 11.00
C THR A 179 4.31 5.25 9.96
N ILE A 180 5.31 5.94 9.40
CA ILE A 180 6.28 5.33 8.46
C ILE A 180 7.06 4.20 9.15
N SER A 181 7.49 4.39 10.39
CA SER A 181 8.21 3.37 11.15
C SER A 181 7.35 2.11 11.34
N VAL A 182 6.04 2.28 11.57
CA VAL A 182 5.07 1.17 11.61
C VAL A 182 4.93 0.52 10.24
N LEU A 183 4.81 1.32 9.17
CA LEU A 183 4.64 0.85 7.80
C LEU A 183 5.80 0.01 7.29
N VAL A 184 7.03 0.20 7.82
CA VAL A 184 8.20 -0.65 7.47
C VAL A 184 7.95 -2.12 7.79
N LEU A 185 7.19 -2.43 8.85
CA LEU A 185 7.03 -3.81 9.30
C LEU A 185 6.28 -4.72 8.30
N PRO A 186 5.08 -4.37 7.79
CA PRO A 186 4.40 -5.19 6.79
C PRO A 186 5.20 -5.29 5.47
N THR A 187 5.89 -4.23 5.04
CA THR A 187 6.72 -4.32 3.82
C THR A 187 7.92 -5.26 3.97
N LEU A 188 8.50 -5.41 5.17
CA LEU A 188 9.53 -6.43 5.40
C LEU A 188 8.98 -7.82 5.12
N VAL A 189 7.72 -8.07 5.50
CA VAL A 189 7.04 -9.34 5.22
C VAL A 189 6.82 -9.51 3.72
N PHE A 190 6.33 -8.48 3.01
CA PHE A 190 6.12 -8.54 1.56
C PHE A 190 7.41 -8.84 0.81
N GLY A 191 8.51 -8.16 1.18
CA GLY A 191 9.82 -8.42 0.59
C GLY A 191 10.37 -9.83 0.91
N THR A 192 10.09 -10.33 2.11
CA THR A 192 10.49 -11.68 2.54
C THR A 192 9.72 -12.76 1.80
N VAL A 193 8.39 -12.67 1.71
CA VAL A 193 7.61 -13.68 0.97
C VAL A 193 7.97 -13.67 -0.51
N TYR A 194 8.33 -12.52 -1.07
CA TYR A 194 8.84 -12.44 -2.42
C TYR A 194 10.18 -13.16 -2.60
N GLU A 195 11.15 -12.93 -1.71
CA GLU A 195 12.45 -13.61 -1.76
C GLU A 195 12.31 -15.13 -1.62
N LEU A 196 11.34 -15.60 -0.82
CA LEU A 196 11.13 -17.02 -0.57
C LEU A 196 10.37 -17.75 -1.68
N THR A 197 9.58 -17.03 -2.48
CA THR A 197 8.72 -17.63 -3.52
C THR A 197 9.17 -17.34 -4.94
N ASP A 198 9.96 -16.28 -5.12
CA ASP A 198 10.34 -15.72 -6.42
C ASP A 198 9.14 -15.56 -7.37
N ASN A 199 7.99 -15.17 -6.80
CA ASN A 199 6.74 -14.99 -7.53
C ASN A 199 6.07 -13.69 -7.10
N ILE A 200 6.01 -12.69 -7.99
CA ILE A 200 5.49 -11.35 -7.64
C ILE A 200 4.00 -11.34 -7.33
N VAL A 201 3.26 -12.36 -7.76
CA VAL A 201 1.84 -12.50 -7.44
C VAL A 201 1.64 -12.77 -5.94
N VAL A 202 2.59 -13.44 -5.29
CA VAL A 202 2.53 -13.76 -3.84
C VAL A 202 2.54 -12.51 -2.95
N PRO A 203 3.56 -11.63 -3.00
CA PRO A 203 3.54 -10.40 -2.22
C PRO A 203 2.38 -9.50 -2.66
N ALA A 204 2.00 -9.48 -3.95
CA ALA A 204 0.88 -8.65 -4.43
C ALA A 204 -0.45 -9.05 -3.79
N LEU A 205 -0.74 -10.35 -3.72
CA LEU A 205 -1.92 -10.87 -3.02
C LEU A 205 -1.82 -10.64 -1.51
N THR A 206 -0.65 -10.91 -0.91
CA THR A 206 -0.42 -10.70 0.52
C THR A 206 -0.71 -9.25 0.92
N HIS A 207 -0.13 -8.31 0.19
CA HIS A 207 -0.30 -6.88 0.40
C HIS A 207 -1.73 -6.43 0.07
N GLY A 208 -2.28 -6.85 -1.06
CA GLY A 208 -3.64 -6.50 -1.46
C GLY A 208 -4.70 -6.97 -0.45
N ILE A 209 -4.57 -8.20 0.06
CA ILE A 209 -5.46 -8.75 1.09
C ILE A 209 -5.27 -8.02 2.43
N TYR A 210 -4.03 -7.69 2.79
CA TYR A 210 -3.73 -6.87 3.97
C TYR A 210 -4.47 -5.52 3.92
N ASN A 211 -4.33 -4.77 2.82
CA ASN A 211 -5.02 -3.50 2.65
C ASN A 211 -6.54 -3.64 2.57
N ALA A 212 -7.04 -4.63 1.82
CA ALA A 212 -8.48 -4.92 1.72
C ALA A 212 -9.10 -5.21 3.10
N THR A 213 -8.35 -5.90 3.97
CA THR A 213 -8.78 -6.18 5.34
C THR A 213 -8.84 -4.90 6.18
N LEU A 214 -7.83 -4.03 6.09
CA LEU A 214 -7.87 -2.74 6.79
C LEU A 214 -9.05 -1.86 6.34
N PHE A 215 -9.31 -1.78 5.03
CA PHE A 215 -10.47 -1.05 4.50
C PHE A 215 -11.79 -1.67 4.92
N SER A 216 -11.88 -3.00 4.96
CA SER A 216 -13.08 -3.71 5.41
C SER A 216 -13.35 -3.47 6.88
N ILE A 217 -12.32 -3.54 7.74
CA ILE A 217 -12.44 -3.26 9.17
C ILE A 217 -12.90 -1.82 9.40
N LEU A 218 -12.33 -0.85 8.68
CA LEU A 218 -12.74 0.55 8.78
C LEU A 218 -14.21 0.74 8.36
N TYR A 219 -14.61 0.16 7.23
CA TYR A 219 -15.99 0.25 6.73
C TYR A 219 -16.99 -0.33 7.73
N LEU A 220 -16.72 -1.55 8.23
CA LEU A 220 -17.58 -2.20 9.22
C LEU A 220 -17.60 -1.40 10.52
N GLY A 221 -16.46 -0.88 10.97
CA GLY A 221 -16.36 -0.03 12.16
C GLY A 221 -17.30 1.17 12.10
N ILE A 222 -17.32 1.88 10.97
CA ILE A 222 -18.21 3.03 10.75
C ILE A 222 -19.68 2.60 10.74
N LYS A 223 -20.04 1.54 9.98
CA LYS A 223 -21.43 1.09 9.91
C LYS A 223 -21.98 0.59 11.25
N PHE A 224 -21.14 -0.06 12.05
CA PHE A 224 -21.54 -0.54 13.36
C PHE A 224 -21.56 0.57 14.43
N SER A 225 -20.69 1.58 14.36
CA SER A 225 -20.73 2.73 15.28
C SER A 225 -22.02 3.55 15.13
N ASP A 226 -22.50 3.71 13.89
CA ASP A 226 -23.75 4.45 13.60
C ASP A 226 -25.01 3.67 14.01
N SER A 227 -24.89 2.34 14.14
CA SER A 227 -26.00 1.45 14.50
C SER A 227 -26.18 1.25 16.02
N MET A 228 -25.23 1.70 16.84
CA MET A 228 -25.36 1.62 18.30
C MET A 228 -26.17 2.80 18.85
N PRO A 229 -27.24 2.55 19.64
CA PRO A 229 -27.92 3.63 20.36
C PRO A 229 -26.92 4.36 21.28
N GLN A 230 -26.90 5.69 21.25
CA GLN A 230 -26.06 6.53 22.13
C GLN A 230 -26.34 6.35 23.64
N SER A 231 -27.29 5.51 24.04
CA SER A 231 -27.69 5.25 25.43
C SER A 231 -26.88 4.14 26.12
N GLY A 232 -25.61 3.95 25.77
CA GLY A 232 -24.78 2.84 26.29
C GLY A 232 -23.37 3.17 26.78
N LEU A 233 -22.88 4.41 26.64
CA LEU A 233 -21.54 4.77 27.11
C LEU A 233 -21.58 5.68 28.35
N LEU A 234 -21.98 5.09 29.47
CA LEU A 234 -21.39 5.38 30.77
C LEU A 234 -20.57 4.16 31.20
N VAL A 235 -19.37 4.01 30.65
CA VAL A 235 -18.29 3.29 31.32
C VAL A 235 -16.99 4.04 31.04
N PRO A 236 -16.39 4.70 32.05
CA PRO A 236 -15.09 5.33 31.92
C PRO A 236 -14.01 4.27 32.15
N PHE A 237 -13.16 4.03 31.15
CA PHE A 237 -11.79 3.56 31.34
C PHE A 237 -10.91 4.14 30.23
#